data_AF-A0ABD8AWZ9-F1
#
_entry.id   AF-A0ABD8AWZ9-F1
#
_cell.length_a   1.000
_cell.length_b   1.000
_cell.length_c   1.000
_cell.angle_alpha   90.00
_cell.angle_beta   90.00
_cell.angle_gamma   90.00
#
_symmetry.space_group_name_H-M   'P 1'
#
loop_
_entity.id
_entity.type
_entity.pdbx_description
1 polymer ?
#
loop_
_entity_poly.entity_id
_entity_poly.type
_entity_poly.pdbx_seq_one_letter_code
_entity_poly.pdbx_strand_id
1 'polypeptide(L)'
;MKKIIIVTLALSLVSASLAFAATSAPQKISIFLNGKELKTRAGTEVKIIENRAYIPASVLRDARFAVEYKNSKLNLVNSYSHYTKNLIEMHLSNHEFTSKFIKIEQEVVDVLSKVILEEQVDISRLQQLIKEAEFKGWIRPEVFTPVQDYNSFDFSDAGYSVESYKKASTELIAYVHTGDKERLKSFHEERKKALEYYDSYTYMYDRIFKLSYISATK
;
A
#
# COMPACT_ATOMS: atom_id res chain seq x y z
N MET A 1 -53.51 45.37 46.12
CA MET A 1 -52.10 45.50 45.72
C MET A 1 -51.24 44.28 46.06
N LYS A 2 -51.35 43.66 47.26
CA LYS A 2 -50.58 42.44 47.62
C LYS A 2 -50.68 41.27 46.64
N LYS A 3 -51.86 41.02 46.05
CA LYS A 3 -52.08 39.91 45.09
C LYS A 3 -51.37 40.12 43.74
N ILE A 4 -51.23 41.36 43.27
CA ILE A 4 -50.57 41.67 41.99
C ILE A 4 -49.06 41.44 42.12
N ILE A 5 -48.46 41.86 43.24
CA ILE A 5 -47.03 41.69 43.50
C ILE A 5 -46.63 40.21 43.53
N ILE A 6 -47.46 39.34 44.12
CA ILE A 6 -47.20 37.89 44.17
C ILE A 6 -47.26 37.26 42.77
N VAL A 7 -48.20 37.68 41.92
CA VAL A 7 -48.33 37.19 40.55
C VAL A 7 -47.13 37.62 39.70
N THR A 8 -46.69 38.88 39.80
CA THR A 8 -45.51 39.36 39.08
C THR A 8 -44.22 38.68 39.56
N LEU A 9 -44.10 38.42 40.87
CA LEU A 9 -42.94 37.71 41.43
C LEU A 9 -42.91 36.24 40.97
N ALA A 10 -44.05 35.56 40.97
CA ALA A 10 -44.17 34.18 40.48
C ALA A 10 -43.89 34.08 38.97
N LEU A 11 -44.40 35.02 38.16
CA LEU A 11 -44.08 35.06 36.73
C LEU A 11 -42.59 35.35 36.49
N SER A 12 -41.97 36.26 37.25
CA SER A 12 -40.54 36.55 37.10
C SER A 12 -39.64 35.36 37.47
N LEU A 13 -40.02 34.58 38.49
CA LEU A 13 -39.31 33.37 38.92
C LEU A 13 -39.46 32.22 37.91
N VAL A 14 -40.62 32.08 37.27
CA VAL A 14 -40.83 31.07 36.21
C VAL A 14 -40.12 31.46 34.89
N SER A 15 -40.06 32.76 34.58
CA SER A 15 -39.29 33.26 33.43
C SER A 15 -37.78 33.10 33.61
N ALA A 16 -37.27 33.33 34.83
CA ALA A 16 -35.85 33.18 35.14
C ALA A 16 -35.40 31.70 35.15
N SER A 17 -36.27 30.77 35.55
CA SER A 17 -35.96 29.34 35.53
C SER A 17 -35.93 28.74 34.11
N LEU A 18 -36.72 29.28 33.17
CA LEU A 18 -36.64 28.90 31.75
C LEU A 18 -35.39 29.49 31.06
N ALA A 19 -34.93 30.68 31.45
CA ALA A 19 -33.72 31.28 30.92
C ALA A 19 -32.43 30.54 31.36
N PHE A 20 -32.42 29.94 32.55
CA PHE A 20 -31.30 29.11 33.03
C PHE A 20 -31.28 27.68 32.45
N ALA A 21 -32.40 27.20 31.91
CA ALA A 21 -32.48 25.92 31.21
C ALA A 21 -32.09 26.01 29.72
N ALA A 22 -31.94 27.22 29.18
CA ALA A 22 -31.34 27.47 27.86
C ALA A 22 -29.80 27.46 27.95
N THR A 23 -29.23 26.58 28.75
CA THR A 23 -27.78 26.34 28.75
C THR A 23 -27.43 25.49 27.54
N SER A 24 -27.03 26.20 26.48
CA SER A 24 -26.19 25.72 25.37
C SER A 24 -26.57 24.35 24.81
N ALA A 25 -27.42 24.33 23.78
CA ALA A 25 -27.46 23.17 22.88
C ALA A 25 -26.00 22.80 22.53
N PRO A 26 -25.57 21.53 22.71
CA PRO A 26 -24.19 21.14 22.45
C PRO A 26 -23.82 21.60 21.05
N GLN A 27 -22.82 22.48 20.95
CA GLN A 27 -22.37 22.96 19.64
C GLN A 27 -21.96 21.72 18.85
N LYS A 28 -22.61 21.47 17.72
CA LYS A 28 -22.32 20.29 16.91
C LYS A 28 -20.91 20.43 16.35
N ILE A 29 -19.98 19.63 16.87
CA ILE A 29 -18.59 19.60 16.41
C ILE A 29 -18.49 18.56 15.30
N SER A 30 -18.21 19.03 14.08
CA SER A 30 -17.84 18.18 12.96
C SER A 30 -16.35 17.84 13.03
N ILE A 31 -16.00 16.56 12.92
CA ILE A 31 -14.62 16.13 12.82
C ILE A 31 -14.30 15.88 11.35
N PHE A 32 -13.21 16.45 10.85
CA PHE A 32 -12.70 16.14 9.52
C PHE A 32 -11.41 15.33 9.64
N LEU A 33 -11.38 14.18 8.97
CA LEU A 33 -10.17 13.37 8.82
C LEU A 33 -9.88 13.24 7.32
N ASN A 34 -8.66 13.60 6.91
CA ASN A 34 -8.25 13.60 5.50
C ASN A 34 -9.25 14.32 4.57
N GLY A 35 -9.78 15.46 5.02
CA GLY A 35 -10.75 16.26 4.26
C GLY A 35 -12.17 15.70 4.19
N LYS A 36 -12.45 14.54 4.82
CA LYS A 36 -13.80 13.95 4.91
C LYS A 36 -14.37 14.13 6.31
N GLU A 37 -15.63 14.56 6.39
CA GLU A 37 -16.34 14.65 7.67
C GLU A 37 -16.64 13.24 8.20
N LEU A 38 -16.26 12.97 9.45
CA LEU A 38 -16.63 11.77 10.18
C LEU A 38 -18.03 11.95 10.75
N LYS A 39 -18.95 11.08 10.35
CA LYS A 39 -20.32 11.10 10.87
C LYS A 39 -20.32 10.62 12.31
N THR A 40 -20.78 11.46 13.24
CA THR A 40 -21.05 11.08 14.62
C THR A 40 -22.49 10.58 14.75
N ARG A 41 -22.72 9.61 15.63
CA ARG A 41 -24.08 9.16 16.01
C ARG A 41 -24.54 9.94 17.23
N ALA A 42 -25.86 10.01 17.43
CA ALA A 42 -26.44 10.61 18.63
C ALA A 42 -25.89 9.89 19.88
N GLY A 43 -25.38 10.65 20.85
CA GLY A 43 -24.76 10.13 22.07
C GLY A 43 -23.26 9.81 21.96
N THR A 44 -22.64 9.97 20.78
CA THR A 44 -21.18 9.88 20.60
C THR A 44 -20.60 11.17 20.02
N GLU A 45 -21.21 12.31 20.33
CA GLU A 45 -20.72 13.61 19.91
C GLU A 45 -19.40 13.95 20.62
N VAL A 46 -18.52 14.66 19.90
CA VAL A 46 -17.34 15.26 20.51
C VAL A 46 -17.79 16.34 21.48
N LYS A 47 -17.15 16.38 22.64
CA LYS A 47 -17.38 17.43 23.64
C LYS A 47 -16.11 18.24 23.82
N ILE A 48 -16.25 19.54 24.01
CA ILE A 48 -15.16 20.39 24.50
C ILE A 48 -15.41 20.63 25.98
N ILE A 49 -14.47 20.19 26.82
CA ILE A 49 -14.49 20.45 28.27
C ILE A 49 -13.13 21.06 28.59
N GLU A 50 -13.12 22.21 29.27
CA GLU A 50 -11.88 22.90 29.68
C GLU A 50 -10.86 23.08 28.53
N ASN A 51 -11.35 23.48 27.35
CA ASN A 51 -10.55 23.66 26.13
C ASN A 51 -9.86 22.38 25.61
N ARG A 52 -10.35 21.20 25.99
CA ARG A 52 -9.89 19.90 25.48
C ARG A 52 -11.01 19.23 24.69
N ALA A 53 -10.67 18.66 23.53
CA ALA A 53 -11.60 17.87 22.74
C ALA A 53 -11.64 16.42 23.24
N TYR A 54 -12.82 15.97 23.64
CA TYR A 54 -13.09 14.59 24.04
C TYR A 54 -13.73 13.88 22.87
N ILE A 55 -12.93 13.10 22.15
CA ILE A 55 -13.39 12.30 21.01
C ILE A 55 -13.68 10.89 21.51
N PRO A 56 -14.92 10.40 21.42
CA PRO A 56 -15.24 9.04 21.81
C PRO A 56 -14.45 8.03 20.97
N ALA A 57 -13.98 6.95 21.61
CA ALA A 57 -13.26 5.88 20.93
C ALA A 57 -14.07 5.25 19.79
N SER A 58 -15.41 5.24 19.88
CA SER A 58 -16.30 4.80 18.80
C SER A 58 -16.15 5.63 17.53
N VAL A 59 -16.00 6.95 17.65
CA VAL A 59 -15.79 7.85 16.50
C VAL A 59 -14.43 7.60 15.85
N LEU A 60 -13.40 7.33 16.67
CA LEU A 60 -12.08 6.93 16.17
C LEU A 60 -12.11 5.55 15.49
N ARG A 61 -12.88 4.60 16.03
CA ARG A 61 -13.07 3.27 15.41
C ARG A 61 -13.85 3.34 14.11
N ASP A 62 -14.87 4.19 14.01
CA ASP A 62 -15.58 4.49 12.76
C ASP A 62 -14.64 5.13 11.73
N ALA A 63 -13.66 5.91 12.19
CA ALA A 63 -12.54 6.41 11.41
C ALA A 63 -11.39 5.40 11.24
N ARG A 64 -11.64 4.13 11.59
CA ARG A 64 -10.76 2.97 11.44
C ARG A 64 -9.45 3.00 12.22
N PHE A 65 -9.43 3.68 13.35
CA PHE A 65 -8.40 3.50 14.35
C PHE A 65 -8.75 2.30 15.25
N ALA A 66 -7.82 1.37 15.41
CA ALA A 66 -7.85 0.46 16.54
C ALA A 66 -7.48 1.26 17.80
N VAL A 67 -8.40 1.25 18.78
CA VAL A 67 -8.26 1.99 20.04
C VAL A 67 -8.21 1.00 21.19
N GLU A 68 -7.03 0.87 21.80
CA GLU A 68 -6.79 0.06 23.00
C GLU A 68 -6.30 0.96 24.13
N TYR A 69 -6.92 0.84 25.31
CA TYR A 69 -6.44 1.48 26.53
C TYR A 69 -6.04 0.41 27.55
N LYS A 70 -4.74 0.33 27.85
CA LYS A 70 -4.19 -0.64 28.80
C LYS A 70 -2.98 -0.03 29.51
N ASN A 71 -2.84 -0.29 30.82
CA ASN A 71 -1.71 0.18 31.63
C ASN A 71 -1.44 1.69 31.49
N SER A 72 -2.51 2.50 31.52
CA SER A 72 -2.45 3.96 31.34
C SER A 72 -1.85 4.45 30.01
N LYS A 73 -1.83 3.58 28.99
CA LYS A 73 -1.42 3.91 27.62
C LYS A 73 -2.62 3.77 26.69
N LEU A 74 -2.81 4.77 25.84
CA LEU A 74 -3.78 4.77 24.76
C LEU A 74 -3.04 4.47 23.44
N ASN A 75 -3.24 3.28 22.89
CA ASN A 75 -2.73 2.92 21.58
C ASN A 75 -3.77 3.29 20.52
N LEU A 76 -3.37 4.12 19.56
CA LEU A 76 -4.16 4.50 18.39
C LEU A 76 -3.44 4.01 17.14
N VAL A 77 -3.94 2.95 16.52
CA VAL A 77 -3.36 2.39 15.29
C VAL A 77 -4.31 2.62 14.15
N ASN A 78 -3.90 3.41 13.16
CA ASN A 78 -4.68 3.61 11.95
C ASN A 78 -4.58 2.34 11.09
N SER A 79 -5.69 1.63 10.90
CA SER A 79 -5.73 0.41 10.06
C SER A 79 -5.36 0.67 8.59
N TYR A 80 -5.47 1.92 8.10
CA TYR A 80 -4.98 2.33 6.77
C TYR A 80 -3.45 2.21 6.63
N SER A 81 -2.70 2.42 7.73
CA SER A 81 -1.24 2.41 7.70
C SER A 81 -0.65 1.04 7.33
N HIS A 82 -1.36 -0.03 7.70
CA HIS A 82 -0.96 -1.41 7.42
C HIS A 82 -1.06 -1.73 5.92
N TYR A 83 -2.17 -1.37 5.27
CA TYR A 83 -2.33 -1.56 3.82
C TYR A 83 -1.53 -0.55 2.99
N THR A 84 -1.32 0.66 3.50
CA THR A 84 -0.42 1.64 2.86
C THR A 84 1.02 1.12 2.83
N LYS A 85 1.47 0.45 3.91
CA LYS A 85 2.77 -0.22 3.94
C LYS A 85 2.86 -1.33 2.89
N ASN A 86 1.83 -2.18 2.75
CA ASN A 86 1.79 -3.17 1.67
C ASN A 86 1.98 -2.52 0.30
N LEU A 87 1.24 -1.43 0.02
CA LEU A 87 1.32 -0.73 -1.27
C LEU A 87 2.72 -0.15 -1.55
N ILE A 88 3.37 0.43 -0.54
CA ILE A 88 4.74 0.98 -0.68
C ILE A 88 5.75 -0.13 -0.95
N GLU A 89 5.75 -1.19 -0.13
CA GLU A 89 6.67 -2.32 -0.28
C GLU A 89 6.49 -2.99 -1.65
N MET A 90 5.24 -3.23 -2.05
CA MET A 90 4.93 -3.76 -3.38
C MET A 90 5.44 -2.85 -4.49
N HIS A 91 5.13 -1.56 -4.43
CA HIS A 91 5.52 -0.61 -5.46
C HIS A 91 7.04 -0.55 -5.63
N LEU A 92 7.79 -0.45 -4.53
CA LEU A 92 9.26 -0.40 -4.56
C LEU A 92 9.85 -1.69 -5.13
N SER A 93 9.44 -2.85 -4.63
CA SER A 93 9.95 -4.14 -5.14
C SER A 93 9.61 -4.36 -6.62
N ASN A 94 8.38 -4.06 -7.04
CA ASN A 94 7.98 -4.20 -8.44
C ASN A 94 8.71 -3.23 -9.36
N HIS A 95 8.88 -1.97 -8.93
CA HIS A 95 9.65 -1.00 -9.69
C HIS A 95 11.11 -1.44 -9.86
N GLU A 96 11.75 -1.90 -8.78
CA GLU A 96 13.12 -2.41 -8.83
C GLU A 96 13.22 -3.62 -9.77
N PHE A 97 12.33 -4.60 -9.61
CA PHE A 97 12.31 -5.80 -10.45
C PHE A 97 12.13 -5.48 -11.93
N THR A 98 11.03 -4.80 -12.26
CA THR A 98 10.66 -4.52 -13.65
C THR A 98 11.69 -3.64 -14.33
N SER A 99 12.25 -2.65 -13.63
CA SER A 99 13.32 -1.80 -14.16
C SER A 99 14.58 -2.61 -14.50
N LYS A 100 14.99 -3.54 -13.64
CA LYS A 100 16.13 -4.43 -13.92
C LYS A 100 15.82 -5.37 -15.07
N PHE A 101 14.66 -6.03 -15.04
CA PHE A 101 14.23 -6.95 -16.10
C PHE A 101 14.22 -6.28 -17.48
N ILE A 102 13.59 -5.10 -17.59
CA ILE A 102 13.51 -4.33 -18.84
C ILE A 102 14.90 -3.95 -19.35
N LYS A 103 15.82 -3.54 -18.48
CA LYS A 103 17.19 -3.22 -18.90
C LYS A 103 17.91 -4.42 -19.49
N ILE A 104 17.75 -5.61 -18.90
CA ILE A 104 18.37 -6.81 -19.44
C ILE A 104 17.73 -7.17 -20.78
N GLU A 105 16.41 -7.12 -20.89
CA GLU A 105 15.69 -7.36 -22.15
C GLU A 105 16.13 -6.41 -23.28
N GLN A 106 16.27 -5.13 -22.98
CA GLN A 106 16.77 -4.13 -23.94
C GLN A 106 18.19 -4.46 -24.40
N GLU A 107 19.07 -4.81 -23.47
CA GLU A 107 20.45 -5.18 -23.78
C GLU A 107 20.52 -6.48 -24.60
N VAL A 108 19.68 -7.47 -24.30
CA VAL A 108 19.58 -8.70 -25.11
C VAL A 108 19.15 -8.40 -26.54
N VAL A 109 18.17 -7.50 -26.72
CA VAL A 109 17.74 -7.07 -28.05
C VAL A 109 18.87 -6.33 -28.79
N ASP A 110 19.62 -5.47 -28.11
CA ASP A 110 20.78 -4.77 -28.69
C ASP A 110 21.88 -5.75 -29.12
N VAL A 111 22.25 -6.70 -28.25
CA VAL A 111 23.20 -7.77 -28.56
C VAL A 111 22.74 -8.58 -29.78
N LEU A 112 21.50 -9.05 -29.80
CA LEU A 112 20.97 -9.81 -30.94
C LEU A 112 20.96 -9.00 -32.23
N SER A 113 20.63 -7.70 -32.15
CA SER A 113 20.62 -6.80 -33.30
C SER A 113 22.03 -6.65 -33.88
N LYS A 114 23.04 -6.42 -33.04
CA LYS A 114 24.44 -6.36 -33.47
C LYS A 114 24.93 -7.67 -34.08
N VAL A 115 24.53 -8.81 -33.51
CA VAL A 115 24.85 -10.13 -34.09
C VAL A 115 24.25 -10.27 -35.50
N ILE A 116 22.98 -9.90 -35.69
CA ILE A 116 22.30 -9.98 -36.99
C ILE A 116 22.95 -9.05 -38.02
N LEU A 117 23.41 -7.88 -37.59
CA LEU A 117 24.07 -6.89 -38.44
C LEU A 117 25.57 -7.18 -38.66
N GLU A 118 26.09 -8.28 -38.10
CA GLU A 118 27.52 -8.65 -38.15
C GLU A 118 28.45 -7.57 -37.58
N GLU A 119 27.96 -6.81 -36.59
CA GLU A 119 28.71 -5.75 -35.91
C GLU A 119 29.52 -6.30 -34.72
N GLN A 120 30.48 -5.49 -34.24
CA GLN A 120 31.19 -5.82 -33.01
C GLN A 120 30.24 -5.82 -31.82
N VAL A 121 30.12 -6.99 -31.17
CA VAL A 121 29.28 -7.17 -29.98
C VAL A 121 30.11 -6.97 -28.71
N ASP A 122 29.69 -6.03 -27.86
CA ASP A 122 30.18 -5.91 -26.48
C ASP A 122 29.16 -6.52 -25.52
N ILE A 123 29.57 -7.54 -24.78
CA ILE A 123 28.72 -8.25 -23.81
C ILE A 123 28.89 -7.76 -22.37
N SER A 124 29.79 -6.80 -22.14
CA SER A 124 30.16 -6.35 -20.79
C SER A 124 28.96 -5.78 -20.05
N ARG A 125 28.11 -5.05 -20.76
CA ARG A 125 26.90 -4.45 -20.20
C ARG A 125 25.85 -5.50 -19.82
N LEU A 126 25.63 -6.50 -20.67
CA LEU A 126 24.75 -7.63 -20.37
C LEU A 126 25.20 -8.38 -19.11
N GLN A 127 26.50 -8.69 -19.01
CA GLN A 127 27.07 -9.34 -17.84
C GLN A 127 26.90 -8.52 -16.55
N GLN A 128 27.06 -7.21 -16.64
CA GLN A 128 26.82 -6.30 -15.52
C GLN A 128 25.36 -6.34 -15.07
N LEU A 129 24.42 -6.21 -16.00
CA LEU A 129 22.99 -6.16 -15.70
C LEU A 129 22.50 -7.47 -15.05
N ILE A 130 23.00 -8.63 -15.47
CA ILE A 130 22.69 -9.91 -14.85
C ILE A 130 23.14 -9.93 -13.38
N LYS A 131 24.36 -9.47 -13.09
CA LYS A 131 24.88 -9.40 -11.72
C LYS A 131 24.05 -8.45 -10.85
N GLU A 132 23.63 -7.31 -11.40
CA GLU A 132 22.77 -6.34 -10.70
C GLU A 132 21.37 -6.91 -10.41
N ALA A 133 20.92 -7.88 -11.21
CA ALA A 133 19.64 -8.56 -11.05
C ALA A 133 19.63 -9.63 -9.96
N GLU A 134 20.78 -10.12 -9.48
CA GLU A 134 20.92 -11.17 -8.45
C GLU A 134 20.49 -10.73 -7.02
N PHE A 135 19.71 -9.65 -6.90
CA PHE A 135 19.27 -9.14 -5.61
C PHE A 135 18.24 -10.08 -4.94
N LYS A 136 18.44 -10.36 -3.64
CA LYS A 136 17.65 -11.33 -2.85
C LYS A 136 16.50 -10.72 -2.04
N GLY A 137 16.29 -9.40 -2.12
CA GLY A 137 15.25 -8.70 -1.35
C GLY A 137 13.88 -8.71 -2.03
N TRP A 138 13.43 -9.87 -2.49
CA TRP A 138 12.07 -10.00 -3.03
C TRP A 138 11.04 -9.81 -1.91
N ILE A 139 9.83 -9.39 -2.31
CA ILE A 139 8.69 -9.13 -1.44
C ILE A 139 8.60 -10.24 -0.39
N ARG A 140 8.75 -9.89 0.90
CA ARG A 140 8.67 -10.84 2.03
C ARG A 140 7.20 -11.01 2.42
N PRO A 141 6.50 -12.09 2.05
CA PRO A 141 5.08 -12.23 2.35
C PRO A 141 4.80 -12.19 3.86
N GLU A 142 5.79 -12.53 4.69
CA GLU A 142 5.68 -12.59 6.15
C GLU A 142 5.54 -11.21 6.81
N VAL A 143 5.95 -10.13 6.11
CA VAL A 143 5.83 -8.75 6.63
C VAL A 143 4.58 -8.04 6.09
N PHE A 144 3.78 -8.72 5.27
CA PHE A 144 2.57 -8.18 4.68
C PHE A 144 1.37 -8.31 5.60
N THR A 145 0.50 -7.30 5.55
CA THR A 145 -0.82 -7.38 6.16
C THR A 145 -1.72 -8.21 5.23
N PRO A 146 -2.37 -9.28 5.73
CA PRO A 146 -3.30 -10.07 4.91
C PRO A 146 -4.40 -9.18 4.33
N VAL A 147 -4.64 -9.33 3.03
CA VAL A 147 -5.70 -8.61 2.31
C VAL A 147 -6.93 -9.51 2.07
N GLN A 148 -6.80 -10.80 2.36
CA GLN A 148 -7.83 -11.86 2.34
C GLN A 148 -7.48 -12.93 3.40
N ASP A 149 -8.30 -13.98 3.55
CA ASP A 149 -8.01 -15.14 4.43
C ASP A 149 -6.75 -15.94 4.00
N TYR A 150 -6.14 -15.57 2.88
CA TYR A 150 -4.95 -16.20 2.32
C TYR A 150 -3.71 -15.35 2.59
N ASN A 151 -2.82 -15.87 3.44
CA ASN A 151 -1.44 -15.39 3.63
C ASN A 151 -0.44 -16.01 2.63
N SER A 152 -0.92 -16.69 1.59
CA SER A 152 -0.11 -17.55 0.71
C SER A 152 0.19 -16.91 -0.65
N PHE A 153 0.50 -15.62 -0.68
CA PHE A 153 0.92 -15.00 -1.94
C PHE A 153 2.36 -15.39 -2.23
N ASP A 154 2.54 -16.05 -3.37
CA ASP A 154 3.85 -16.46 -3.83
C ASP A 154 4.37 -15.44 -4.87
N PHE A 155 5.48 -14.81 -4.54
CA PHE A 155 6.22 -13.92 -5.45
C PHE A 155 7.53 -14.56 -5.94
N SER A 156 7.70 -15.87 -5.72
CA SER A 156 8.88 -16.65 -6.14
C SER A 156 9.14 -16.56 -7.64
N ASP A 157 8.07 -16.39 -8.45
CA ASP A 157 8.15 -16.22 -9.90
C ASP A 157 9.05 -15.05 -10.32
N ALA A 158 9.18 -13.99 -9.52
CA ALA A 158 10.14 -12.93 -9.82
C ALA A 158 11.59 -13.43 -9.77
N GLY A 159 11.90 -14.26 -8.77
CA GLY A 159 13.18 -14.92 -8.63
C GLY A 159 13.42 -15.96 -9.74
N TYR A 160 12.41 -16.79 -10.05
CA TYR A 160 12.50 -17.76 -11.13
C TYR A 160 12.70 -17.10 -12.49
N SER A 161 12.07 -15.95 -12.72
CA SER A 161 12.29 -15.12 -13.91
C SER A 161 13.75 -14.72 -14.04
N VAL A 162 14.36 -14.14 -12.99
CA VAL A 162 15.77 -13.73 -13.00
C VAL A 162 16.72 -14.92 -13.21
N GLU A 163 16.47 -16.05 -12.55
CA GLU A 163 17.31 -17.24 -12.69
C GLU A 163 17.27 -17.83 -14.11
N SER A 164 16.09 -17.91 -14.73
CA SER A 164 15.98 -18.32 -16.13
C SER A 164 16.62 -17.29 -17.07
N TYR A 165 16.52 -15.99 -16.76
CA TYR A 165 17.13 -14.96 -17.58
C TYR A 165 18.66 -14.98 -17.54
N LYS A 166 19.22 -15.29 -16.37
CA LYS A 166 20.66 -15.51 -16.18
C LYS A 166 21.16 -16.68 -17.04
N LYS A 167 20.42 -17.79 -17.06
CA LYS A 167 20.73 -18.93 -17.93
C LYS A 167 20.65 -18.54 -19.40
N ALA A 168 19.56 -17.89 -19.81
CA ALA A 168 19.39 -17.41 -21.18
C ALA A 168 20.58 -16.55 -21.61
N SER A 169 20.93 -15.55 -20.80
CA SER A 169 22.02 -14.63 -21.13
C SER A 169 23.38 -15.31 -21.18
N THR A 170 23.61 -16.34 -20.36
CA THR A 170 24.83 -17.16 -20.41
C THR A 170 24.94 -17.88 -21.76
N GLU A 171 23.83 -18.45 -22.24
CA GLU A 171 23.76 -19.12 -23.55
C GLU A 171 23.92 -18.11 -24.70
N LEU A 172 23.35 -16.91 -24.61
CA LEU A 172 23.54 -15.85 -25.60
C LEU A 172 25.01 -15.40 -25.70
N ILE A 173 25.66 -15.20 -24.55
CA ILE A 173 27.09 -14.86 -24.49
C ILE A 173 27.93 -15.98 -25.13
N ALA A 174 27.64 -17.24 -24.82
CA ALA A 174 28.33 -18.38 -25.41
C ALA A 174 28.12 -18.46 -26.94
N TYR A 175 26.91 -18.15 -27.42
CA TYR A 175 26.61 -18.06 -28.85
C TYR A 175 27.43 -16.95 -29.52
N VAL A 176 27.49 -15.75 -28.95
CA VAL A 176 28.28 -14.63 -29.49
C VAL A 176 29.76 -15.01 -29.67
N HIS A 177 30.32 -15.81 -28.76
CA HIS A 177 31.72 -16.24 -28.85
C HIS A 177 31.98 -17.41 -29.81
N THR A 178 31.02 -18.30 -29.98
CA THR A 178 31.24 -19.59 -30.68
C THR A 178 30.52 -19.69 -32.02
N GLY A 179 29.49 -18.90 -32.25
CA GLY A 179 28.56 -19.05 -33.37
C GLY A 179 27.69 -20.31 -33.30
N ASP A 180 27.72 -21.06 -32.20
CA ASP A 180 26.99 -22.32 -32.05
C ASP A 180 25.47 -22.10 -31.97
N LYS A 181 24.75 -22.57 -32.98
CA LYS A 181 23.28 -22.42 -33.08
C LYS A 181 22.53 -23.18 -31.99
N GLU A 182 23.11 -24.21 -31.38
CA GLU A 182 22.47 -24.88 -30.24
C GLU A 182 22.44 -23.97 -29.01
N ARG A 183 23.48 -23.15 -28.80
CA ARG A 183 23.49 -22.11 -27.75
C ARG A 183 22.39 -21.08 -27.98
N LEU A 184 22.18 -20.65 -29.22
CA LEU A 184 21.09 -19.73 -29.55
C LEU A 184 19.70 -20.35 -29.28
N LYS A 185 19.51 -21.63 -29.59
CA LYS A 185 18.26 -22.35 -29.25
C LYS A 185 18.05 -22.41 -27.73
N SER A 186 19.07 -22.79 -26.95
CA SER A 186 18.98 -22.83 -25.49
C SER A 186 18.70 -21.45 -24.89
N PHE A 187 19.30 -20.38 -25.44
CA PHE A 187 18.93 -19.00 -25.09
C PHE A 187 17.43 -18.74 -25.28
N HIS A 188 16.87 -19.08 -26.43
CA HIS A 188 15.44 -18.85 -26.70
C HIS A 188 14.53 -19.60 -25.73
N GLU A 189 14.86 -20.86 -25.40
CA GLU A 189 14.08 -21.67 -24.46
C GLU A 189 14.11 -21.10 -23.03
N GLU A 190 15.29 -20.71 -22.54
CA GLU A 190 15.42 -20.13 -21.20
C GLU A 190 14.82 -18.72 -21.13
N ARG A 191 14.96 -17.89 -22.18
CA ARG A 191 14.31 -16.58 -22.25
C ARG A 191 12.80 -16.72 -22.22
N LYS A 192 12.23 -17.70 -22.93
CA LYS A 192 10.80 -17.98 -22.90
C LYS A 192 10.32 -18.29 -21.48
N LYS A 193 11.00 -19.17 -20.76
CA LYS A 193 10.68 -19.47 -19.35
C LYS A 193 10.75 -18.23 -18.48
N ALA A 194 11.78 -17.40 -18.68
CA ALA A 194 11.94 -16.17 -17.91
C ALA A 194 10.78 -15.19 -18.12
N LEU A 195 10.28 -15.07 -19.35
CA LEU A 195 9.09 -14.27 -19.68
C LEU A 195 7.80 -14.85 -19.09
N GLU A 196 7.63 -16.17 -19.13
CA GLU A 196 6.46 -16.84 -18.50
C GLU A 196 6.41 -16.57 -16.99
N TYR A 197 7.55 -16.65 -16.29
CA TYR A 197 7.63 -16.30 -14.88
C TYR A 197 7.42 -14.80 -14.63
N TYR A 198 7.92 -13.92 -15.51
CA TYR A 198 7.67 -12.48 -15.42
C TYR A 198 6.17 -12.16 -15.51
N ASP A 199 5.47 -12.78 -16.47
CA ASP A 199 4.04 -12.59 -16.66
C ASP A 199 3.23 -13.13 -15.46
N SER A 200 3.61 -14.29 -14.92
CA SER A 200 2.98 -14.86 -13.72
C SER A 200 3.15 -13.95 -12.50
N TYR A 201 4.37 -13.45 -12.27
CA TYR A 201 4.65 -12.49 -11.21
C TYR A 201 3.83 -11.21 -11.36
N THR A 202 3.84 -10.59 -12.54
CA THR A 202 3.16 -9.30 -12.77
C THR A 202 1.66 -9.46 -12.59
N TYR A 203 1.07 -10.58 -13.02
CA TYR A 203 -0.33 -10.91 -12.75
C TYR A 203 -0.63 -11.00 -11.24
N MET A 204 0.22 -11.70 -10.48
CA MET A 204 0.04 -11.83 -9.02
C MET A 204 0.19 -10.48 -8.31
N TYR A 205 1.21 -9.71 -8.68
CA TYR A 205 1.43 -8.35 -8.21
C TYR A 205 0.19 -7.49 -8.41
N ASP A 206 -0.33 -7.44 -9.63
CA ASP A 206 -1.47 -6.59 -10.00
C ASP A 206 -2.71 -6.91 -9.17
N ARG A 207 -2.96 -8.20 -8.96
CA ARG A 207 -4.09 -8.68 -8.16
C ARG A 207 -3.97 -8.22 -6.70
N ILE A 208 -2.81 -8.40 -6.08
CA ILE A 208 -2.60 -8.07 -4.67
C ILE A 208 -2.56 -6.55 -4.47
N PHE A 209 -1.99 -5.81 -5.42
CA PHE A 209 -1.93 -4.36 -5.36
C PHE A 209 -3.35 -3.78 -5.39
N LYS A 210 -4.20 -4.24 -6.34
CA LYS A 210 -5.61 -3.83 -6.43
C LYS A 210 -6.38 -4.16 -5.15
N LEU A 211 -6.21 -5.36 -4.60
CA LEU A 211 -6.85 -5.74 -3.34
C LEU A 211 -6.36 -4.86 -2.18
N SER A 212 -5.05 -4.64 -2.07
CA SER A 212 -4.44 -3.81 -1.00
C SER A 212 -4.95 -2.38 -1.09
N TYR A 213 -5.06 -1.85 -2.30
CA TYR A 213 -5.60 -0.53 -2.57
C TYR A 213 -7.07 -0.43 -2.18
N ILE A 214 -7.90 -1.40 -2.54
CA ILE A 214 -9.31 -1.46 -2.13
C ILE A 214 -9.42 -1.48 -0.60
N SER A 215 -8.63 -2.29 0.08
CA SER A 215 -8.61 -2.35 1.55
C SER A 215 -8.10 -1.06 2.20
N ALA A 216 -7.14 -0.39 1.57
CA ALA A 216 -6.60 0.90 1.99
C ALA A 216 -7.52 2.10 1.70
N THR A 217 -8.51 1.96 0.82
CA THR A 217 -9.34 3.11 0.36
C THR A 217 -10.82 2.98 0.66
N LYS A 218 -11.33 1.77 0.90
CA LYS A 218 -12.66 1.59 1.50
C LYS A 218 -12.73 2.27 2.84
#